data_AF-A0A345E1M8-F1
#
_entry.id   AF-A0A345E1M8-F1
#
_cell.length_a   1.000
_cell.length_b   1.000
_cell.length_c   1.000
_cell.angle_alpha   90.00
_cell.angle_beta   90.00
_cell.angle_gamma   90.00
#
_symmetry.space_group_name_H-M   'P 1'
#
loop_
_entity.id
_entity.type
_entity.pdbx_description
1 polymer ?
#
loop_
_entity_poly.entity_id
_entity_poly.type
_entity_poly.pdbx_seq_one_letter_code
_entity_poly.pdbx_strand_id
1 'polypeptide(L)'
;MIDHDDSLDGLSLDAAVDGVVARTGDDPDAVRAALGRVTTDGIVRREAVDDALAHVSKVVSTPETRVENAGMLIDDAREAAAAVDHLDSVAERLDDFETRHAAVASRVDDLGDQLQSVVDLANEPDAIYETAVEIRRLNTAANSAQHTADKLGVDAEEFEAWVRTPDRRLAALDDDADAVAGFVDGVAGTFDALAAGDVEADVDPAAVRFDAALRHRVARLLLDDLRAEVDDLRAWPDPGPDDAHGAVDAEGLAALDDRLTGLEERWRSIDDRFDGGPAAAWRDRYGDRLADFEAALDDHAPPVDWRAVESLLGEYRPETESAESA
;
A
#
# COMPACT_ATOMS: atom_id res chain seq x y z
N MET A 1 50.43 -25.74 6.05
CA MET A 1 50.53 -25.07 4.74
C MET A 1 49.71 -25.92 3.79
N ILE A 2 48.40 -25.69 3.79
CA ILE A 2 47.48 -26.26 2.81
C ILE A 2 47.33 -25.11 1.82
N ASP A 3 48.03 -25.21 0.69
CA ASP A 3 47.77 -24.42 -0.50
C ASP A 3 46.42 -24.90 -1.03
N HIS A 4 45.36 -24.16 -0.73
CA HIS A 4 44.18 -24.15 -1.58
C HIS A 4 44.09 -22.77 -2.18
N ASP A 5 44.36 -22.76 -3.48
CA ASP A 5 44.01 -21.73 -4.43
C ASP A 5 42.47 -21.57 -4.38
N ASP A 6 41.97 -20.89 -3.34
CA ASP A 6 40.55 -20.53 -3.15
C ASP A 6 40.13 -19.38 -4.08
N SER A 7 41.03 -18.98 -4.98
CA SER A 7 40.79 -17.99 -6.01
C SER A 7 39.76 -18.52 -7.00
N LEU A 8 38.61 -17.83 -7.08
CA LEU A 8 37.61 -18.09 -8.11
C LEU A 8 38.06 -17.58 -9.49
N ASP A 9 39.05 -16.68 -9.55
CA ASP A 9 39.55 -16.10 -10.79
C ASP A 9 40.19 -17.17 -11.68
N GLY A 10 39.75 -17.25 -12.94
CA GLY A 10 40.21 -18.22 -13.92
C GLY A 10 39.49 -19.57 -13.90
N LEU A 11 38.59 -19.81 -12.94
CA LEU A 11 37.75 -21.01 -12.93
C LEU A 11 36.61 -20.92 -13.96
N SER A 12 36.20 -22.06 -14.50
CA SER A 12 34.94 -22.09 -15.25
C SER A 12 33.77 -21.80 -14.31
N LEU A 13 32.68 -21.22 -14.84
CA LEU A 13 31.51 -20.89 -14.04
C LEU A 13 30.98 -22.10 -13.25
N ASP A 14 30.89 -23.28 -13.87
CA ASP A 14 30.41 -24.49 -13.18
C ASP A 14 31.35 -24.94 -12.05
N ALA A 15 32.67 -24.87 -12.26
CA ALA A 15 33.64 -25.21 -11.21
C ALA A 15 33.63 -24.20 -10.06
N ALA A 16 33.45 -22.92 -10.37
CA ALA A 16 33.32 -21.87 -9.36
C ALA A 16 32.01 -22.01 -8.55
N VAL A 17 30.90 -22.38 -9.21
CA VAL A 17 29.62 -22.66 -8.54
C VAL A 17 29.78 -23.84 -7.58
N ASP A 18 30.33 -24.95 -8.03
CA ASP A 18 30.54 -26.13 -7.19
C ASP A 18 31.43 -25.81 -5.98
N GLY A 19 32.51 -25.03 -6.19
CA GLY A 19 33.41 -24.59 -5.14
C GLY A 19 32.73 -23.70 -4.09
N VAL A 20 31.94 -22.73 -4.52
CA VAL A 20 31.19 -21.85 -3.62
C VAL A 20 30.10 -22.61 -2.86
N VAL A 21 29.31 -23.44 -3.54
CA VAL A 21 28.25 -24.26 -2.90
C VAL A 21 28.86 -25.19 -1.85
N ALA A 22 30.01 -25.81 -2.14
CA ALA A 22 30.70 -26.66 -1.17
C ALA A 22 31.19 -25.87 0.06
N ARG A 23 31.51 -24.58 -0.09
CA ARG A 23 32.00 -23.70 0.97
C ARG A 23 30.87 -23.10 1.82
N THR A 24 29.79 -22.64 1.19
CA THR A 24 28.74 -21.84 1.85
C THR A 24 27.45 -22.62 2.10
N GLY A 25 27.20 -23.68 1.33
CA GLY A 25 25.93 -24.40 1.34
C GLY A 25 24.78 -23.65 0.64
N ASP A 26 25.09 -22.59 -0.12
CA ASP A 26 24.10 -21.80 -0.83
C ASP A 26 23.45 -22.57 -1.99
N ASP A 27 22.28 -22.10 -2.43
CA ASP A 27 21.57 -22.65 -3.58
C ASP A 27 22.40 -22.52 -4.88
N PRO A 28 22.65 -23.62 -5.63
CA PRO A 28 23.50 -23.60 -6.82
C PRO A 28 23.02 -22.65 -7.92
N ASP A 29 21.71 -22.48 -8.09
CA ASP A 29 21.16 -21.58 -9.10
C ASP A 29 21.35 -20.11 -8.71
N ALA A 30 21.19 -19.79 -7.42
CA ALA A 30 21.50 -18.47 -6.87
C ALA A 30 22.99 -18.13 -7.02
N VAL A 31 23.89 -19.07 -6.70
CA VAL A 31 25.34 -18.91 -6.86
C VAL A 31 25.70 -18.68 -8.33
N ARG A 32 25.17 -19.51 -9.24
CA ARG A 32 25.39 -19.37 -10.68
C ARG A 32 24.91 -18.02 -11.21
N ALA A 33 23.75 -17.55 -10.74
CA ALA A 33 23.22 -16.24 -11.13
C ALA A 33 24.11 -15.08 -10.68
N ALA A 34 24.71 -15.16 -9.48
CA ALA A 34 25.64 -14.14 -8.98
C ALA A 34 26.94 -14.15 -9.79
N LEU A 35 27.60 -15.31 -9.89
CA LEU A 35 28.88 -15.46 -10.59
C LEU A 35 28.77 -15.19 -12.10
N GLY A 36 27.61 -15.45 -12.70
CA GLY A 36 27.37 -15.19 -14.13
C GLY A 36 27.60 -13.73 -14.54
N ARG A 37 27.50 -12.76 -13.63
CA ARG A 37 27.76 -11.34 -13.92
C ARG A 37 29.22 -10.97 -13.96
N VAL A 38 30.06 -11.78 -13.33
CA VAL A 38 31.52 -11.61 -13.26
C VAL A 38 32.23 -12.70 -14.06
N THR A 39 31.53 -13.25 -15.07
CA THR A 39 32.01 -14.32 -15.95
C THR A 39 32.14 -13.79 -17.37
N THR A 40 33.29 -14.03 -17.99
CA THR A 40 33.57 -13.72 -19.40
C THR A 40 33.97 -15.01 -20.11
N ASP A 41 33.31 -15.32 -21.23
CA ASP A 41 33.53 -16.55 -22.01
C ASP A 41 33.44 -17.84 -21.18
N GLY A 42 32.54 -17.86 -20.18
CA GLY A 42 32.32 -19.00 -19.28
C GLY A 42 33.38 -19.14 -18.18
N ILE A 43 34.28 -18.18 -18.04
CA ILE A 43 35.35 -18.15 -17.02
C ILE A 43 35.11 -16.97 -16.08
N VAL A 44 35.15 -17.21 -14.77
CA VAL A 44 35.08 -16.15 -13.75
C VAL A 44 36.35 -15.30 -13.83
N ARG A 45 36.20 -13.98 -13.92
CA ARG A 45 37.32 -13.05 -14.12
C ARG A 45 37.24 -11.92 -13.11
N ARG A 46 38.38 -11.58 -12.49
CA ARG A 46 38.45 -10.39 -11.63
C ARG A 46 38.18 -9.09 -12.41
N GLU A 47 38.66 -8.98 -13.64
CA GLU A 47 38.39 -7.83 -14.52
C GLU A 47 36.87 -7.65 -14.77
N ALA A 48 36.10 -8.74 -14.82
CA ALA A 48 34.65 -8.66 -14.97
C ALA A 48 33.93 -8.15 -13.70
N VAL A 49 34.59 -8.20 -12.54
CA VAL A 49 34.11 -7.54 -11.31
C VAL A 49 34.18 -6.03 -11.47
N ASP A 50 35.29 -5.51 -12.01
CA ASP A 50 35.47 -4.06 -12.24
C ASP A 50 34.43 -3.52 -13.24
N ASP A 51 34.15 -4.28 -14.30
CA ASP A 51 33.09 -3.95 -15.26
C ASP A 51 31.70 -3.96 -14.60
N ALA A 52 31.43 -4.96 -13.76
CA ALA A 52 30.18 -5.05 -13.01
C ALA A 52 30.02 -3.90 -11.99
N LEU A 53 31.10 -3.49 -11.34
CA LEU A 53 31.16 -2.32 -10.44
C LEU A 53 30.89 -1.02 -11.19
N ALA A 54 31.54 -0.82 -12.34
CA ALA A 54 31.31 0.35 -13.18
C ALA A 54 29.84 0.42 -13.64
N HIS A 55 29.26 -0.73 -13.98
CA HIS A 55 27.85 -0.81 -14.33
C HIS A 55 26.94 -0.46 -13.15
N VAL A 56 27.12 -1.08 -11.97
CA VAL A 56 26.24 -0.82 -10.82
C VAL A 56 26.40 0.60 -10.28
N SER A 57 27.59 1.19 -10.34
CA SER A 57 27.79 2.61 -10.01
C SER A 57 26.90 3.53 -10.85
N LYS A 58 26.76 3.24 -12.15
CA LYS A 58 25.82 3.96 -13.02
C LYS A 58 24.35 3.69 -12.67
N VAL A 59 24.03 2.47 -12.28
CA VAL A 59 22.65 2.13 -11.89
C VAL A 59 22.27 2.87 -10.60
N VAL A 60 23.17 2.94 -9.61
CA VAL A 60 22.95 3.60 -8.32
C VAL A 60 22.74 5.10 -8.44
N SER A 61 23.34 5.77 -9.44
CA SER A 61 23.11 7.22 -9.65
C SER A 61 21.79 7.55 -10.34
N THR A 62 21.11 6.57 -10.94
CA THR A 62 19.84 6.83 -11.64
C THR A 62 18.69 7.17 -10.67
N PRO A 63 18.49 6.43 -9.56
CA PRO A 63 17.51 6.77 -8.53
C PRO A 63 17.60 8.19 -7.99
N GLU A 64 18.81 8.76 -7.82
CA GLU A 64 19.02 10.13 -7.33
C GLU A 64 18.23 11.15 -8.18
N THR A 65 18.46 11.14 -9.49
CA THR A 65 17.74 12.03 -10.42
C THR A 65 16.23 11.74 -10.43
N ARG A 66 15.81 10.49 -10.21
CA ARG A 66 14.38 10.14 -10.17
C ARG A 66 13.69 10.66 -8.91
N VAL A 67 14.36 10.60 -7.76
CA VAL A 67 13.88 11.18 -6.51
C VAL A 67 13.81 12.70 -6.60
N GLU A 68 14.82 13.35 -7.19
CA GLU A 68 14.80 14.80 -7.45
C GLU A 68 13.62 15.19 -8.34
N ASN A 69 13.40 14.46 -9.44
CA ASN A 69 12.26 14.70 -10.34
C ASN A 69 10.91 14.51 -9.64
N ALA A 70 10.75 13.45 -8.84
CA ALA A 70 9.54 13.24 -8.06
C ALA A 70 9.31 14.37 -7.05
N GLY A 71 10.39 14.89 -6.44
CA GLY A 71 10.31 16.05 -5.54
C GLY A 71 9.80 17.30 -6.25
N MET A 72 10.26 17.58 -7.47
CA MET A 72 9.74 18.69 -8.27
C MET A 72 8.24 18.55 -8.57
N LEU A 73 7.78 17.35 -8.92
CA LEU A 73 6.36 17.09 -9.18
C LEU A 73 5.50 17.26 -7.91
N ILE A 74 6.02 16.87 -6.74
CA ILE A 74 5.36 17.11 -5.45
C ILE A 74 5.29 18.61 -5.15
N ASP A 75 6.35 19.37 -5.45
CA ASP A 75 6.35 20.82 -5.28
C ASP A 75 5.33 21.50 -6.20
N ASP A 76 5.23 21.08 -7.48
CA ASP A 76 4.22 21.56 -8.42
C ASP A 76 2.80 21.25 -7.92
N ALA A 77 2.58 20.04 -7.38
CA ALA A 77 1.30 19.66 -6.82
C ALA A 77 0.95 20.45 -5.55
N ARG A 78 1.94 20.75 -4.68
CA ARG A 78 1.77 21.62 -3.52
C ARG A 78 1.43 23.05 -3.93
N GLU A 79 2.08 23.58 -4.96
CA GLU A 79 1.75 24.89 -5.51
C GLU A 79 0.30 24.93 -6.03
N ALA A 80 -0.12 23.88 -6.76
CA ALA A 80 -1.50 23.79 -7.23
C ALA A 80 -2.52 23.71 -6.09
N ALA A 81 -2.16 23.07 -4.98
CA ALA A 81 -2.98 22.91 -3.79
C ALA A 81 -2.93 24.10 -2.82
N ALA A 82 -2.11 25.13 -3.06
CA ALA A 82 -1.81 26.16 -2.06
C ALA A 82 -3.05 26.90 -1.49
N ALA A 83 -4.12 27.04 -2.27
CA ALA A 83 -5.36 27.68 -1.81
C ALA A 83 -6.26 26.74 -0.97
N VAL A 84 -6.00 25.44 -1.01
CA VAL A 84 -6.83 24.36 -0.44
C VAL A 84 -6.04 23.41 0.46
N ASP A 85 -4.78 23.72 0.75
CA ASP A 85 -3.85 22.90 1.56
C ASP A 85 -4.30 22.70 3.01
N HIS A 86 -5.19 23.57 3.50
CA HIS A 86 -5.77 23.54 4.82
C HIS A 86 -6.96 22.57 4.96
N LEU A 87 -7.45 21.99 3.85
CA LEU A 87 -8.50 20.98 3.87
C LEU A 87 -7.88 19.63 4.24
N ASP A 88 -8.50 18.89 5.16
CA ASP A 88 -7.88 17.72 5.79
C ASP A 88 -7.50 16.65 4.75
N SER A 89 -8.36 16.39 3.77
CA SER A 89 -8.10 15.43 2.67
C SER A 89 -6.93 15.83 1.76
N VAL A 90 -6.66 17.13 1.64
CA VAL A 90 -5.56 17.68 0.83
C VAL A 90 -4.27 17.65 1.65
N ALA A 91 -4.33 18.10 2.91
CA ALA A 91 -3.22 18.13 3.84
C ALA A 91 -2.62 16.74 4.04
N GLU A 92 -3.45 15.73 4.33
CA GLU A 92 -2.99 14.36 4.57
C GLU A 92 -2.27 13.78 3.34
N ARG A 93 -2.79 14.03 2.13
CA ARG A 93 -2.16 13.58 0.88
C ARG A 93 -0.80 14.23 0.66
N LEU A 94 -0.68 15.53 0.94
CA LEU A 94 0.61 16.24 0.88
C LEU A 94 1.60 15.67 1.91
N ASP A 95 1.17 15.40 3.14
CA ASP A 95 1.99 14.80 4.20
C ASP A 95 2.46 13.37 3.82
N ASP A 96 1.60 12.56 3.18
CA ASP A 96 1.97 11.24 2.65
C ASP A 96 3.05 11.36 1.55
N PHE A 97 2.88 12.31 0.62
CA PHE A 97 3.88 12.56 -0.41
C PHE A 97 5.23 12.95 0.18
N GLU A 98 5.26 13.86 1.16
CA GLU A 98 6.49 14.27 1.84
C GLU A 98 7.16 13.10 2.57
N THR A 99 6.36 12.31 3.30
CA THR A 99 6.86 11.13 4.05
C THR A 99 7.45 10.10 3.10
N ARG A 100 6.75 9.79 2.01
CA ARG A 100 7.21 8.81 1.00
C ARG A 100 8.42 9.31 0.22
N HIS A 101 8.47 10.60 -0.10
CA HIS A 101 9.62 11.23 -0.74
C HIS A 101 10.86 11.14 0.15
N ALA A 102 10.75 11.54 1.43
CA ALA A 102 11.83 11.43 2.39
C ALA A 102 12.30 9.98 2.57
N ALA A 103 11.37 9.02 2.61
CA ALA A 103 11.71 7.61 2.72
C ALA A 103 12.47 7.06 1.50
N VAL A 104 12.10 7.45 0.27
CA VAL A 104 12.84 7.03 -0.92
C VAL A 104 14.18 7.77 -1.06
N ALA A 105 14.25 9.06 -0.70
CA ALA A 105 15.49 9.82 -0.68
C ALA A 105 16.52 9.19 0.26
N SER A 106 16.12 8.89 1.51
CA SER A 106 16.99 8.20 2.47
C SER A 106 17.47 6.84 1.95
N ARG A 107 16.61 6.07 1.28
CA ARG A 107 17.03 4.79 0.68
C ARG A 107 18.04 4.98 -0.43
N VAL A 108 17.94 6.06 -1.21
CA VAL A 108 18.89 6.36 -2.28
C VAL A 108 20.23 6.80 -1.70
N ASP A 109 20.24 7.61 -0.64
CA ASP A 109 21.46 7.96 0.09
C ASP A 109 22.19 6.69 0.60
N ASP A 110 21.44 5.74 1.17
CA ASP A 110 21.97 4.45 1.62
C ASP A 110 22.60 3.62 0.47
N LEU A 111 22.17 3.80 -0.79
CA LEU A 111 22.77 3.10 -1.93
C LEU A 111 24.21 3.60 -2.19
N GLY A 112 24.50 4.87 -1.93
CA GLY A 112 25.84 5.43 -2.05
C GLY A 112 26.81 4.80 -1.06
N ASP A 113 26.38 4.68 0.21
CA ASP A 113 27.15 4.04 1.27
C ASP A 113 27.34 2.54 1.01
N GLN A 114 26.31 1.86 0.50
CA GLN A 114 26.40 0.47 0.07
C GLN A 114 27.38 0.32 -1.10
N LEU A 115 27.31 1.17 -2.12
CA LEU A 115 28.24 1.14 -3.25
C LEU A 115 29.69 1.25 -2.79
N GLN A 116 29.99 2.18 -1.86
CA GLN A 116 31.33 2.31 -1.30
C GLN A 116 31.78 1.05 -0.58
N SER A 117 30.88 0.43 0.19
CA SER A 117 31.16 -0.84 0.88
C SER A 117 31.46 -1.98 -0.11
N VAL A 118 30.75 -2.04 -1.24
CA VAL A 118 30.99 -3.04 -2.30
C VAL A 118 32.32 -2.78 -3.01
N VAL A 119 32.69 -1.51 -3.25
CA VAL A 119 34.00 -1.15 -3.80
C VAL A 119 35.13 -1.59 -2.88
N ASP A 120 34.99 -1.37 -1.56
CA ASP A 120 35.99 -1.80 -0.58
C ASP A 120 36.12 -3.33 -0.55
N LEU A 121 35.00 -4.06 -0.58
CA LEU A 121 34.96 -5.53 -0.65
C LEU A 121 35.62 -6.07 -1.94
N ALA A 122 35.40 -5.42 -3.07
CA ALA A 122 35.98 -5.83 -4.35
C ALA A 122 37.50 -5.70 -4.41
N ASN A 123 38.10 -4.87 -3.54
CA ASN A 123 39.55 -4.76 -3.41
C ASN A 123 40.16 -5.95 -2.64
N GLU A 124 39.34 -6.79 -1.99
CA GLU A 124 39.82 -7.98 -1.30
C GLU A 124 40.17 -9.10 -2.31
N PRO A 125 41.35 -9.75 -2.19
CA PRO A 125 41.82 -10.75 -3.15
C PRO A 125 40.85 -11.93 -3.40
N ASP A 126 40.14 -12.39 -2.37
CA ASP A 126 39.38 -13.65 -2.43
C ASP A 126 37.85 -13.46 -2.39
N ALA A 127 37.37 -12.22 -2.57
CA ALA A 127 35.96 -11.84 -2.36
C ALA A 127 35.10 -11.76 -3.63
N ILE A 128 35.47 -12.45 -4.72
CA ILE A 128 34.76 -12.34 -6.02
C ILE A 128 33.28 -12.73 -5.88
N TYR A 129 32.98 -13.82 -5.17
CA TYR A 129 31.60 -14.27 -5.00
C TYR A 129 30.79 -13.30 -4.14
N GLU A 130 31.34 -12.91 -3.00
CA GLU A 130 30.72 -11.98 -2.05
C GLU A 130 30.46 -10.62 -2.72
N THR A 131 31.43 -10.11 -3.49
CA THR A 131 31.27 -8.90 -4.30
C THR A 131 30.16 -9.06 -5.34
N ALA A 132 30.10 -10.19 -6.06
CA ALA A 132 29.06 -10.43 -7.06
C ALA A 132 27.64 -10.50 -6.44
N VAL A 133 27.53 -11.05 -5.22
CA VAL A 133 26.28 -11.07 -4.45
C VAL A 133 25.87 -9.65 -4.05
N GLU A 134 26.79 -8.84 -3.52
CA GLU A 134 26.48 -7.48 -3.10
C GLU A 134 26.17 -6.55 -4.28
N ILE A 135 26.88 -6.68 -5.41
CA ILE A 135 26.52 -6.00 -6.67
C ILE A 135 25.08 -6.34 -7.07
N ARG A 136 24.66 -7.61 -6.91
CA ARG A 136 23.28 -8.01 -7.22
C ARG A 136 22.26 -7.37 -6.30
N ARG A 137 22.52 -7.37 -4.99
CA ARG A 137 21.65 -6.74 -3.99
C ARG A 137 21.52 -5.25 -4.25
N LEU A 138 22.64 -4.56 -4.45
CA LEU A 138 22.69 -3.13 -4.75
C LEU A 138 21.92 -2.78 -6.02
N ASN A 139 22.09 -3.57 -7.08
CA ASN A 139 21.34 -3.37 -8.32
C ASN A 139 19.82 -3.55 -8.12
N THR A 140 19.39 -4.55 -7.33
CA THR A 140 17.96 -4.74 -7.01
C THR A 140 17.42 -3.58 -6.16
N ALA A 141 18.17 -3.13 -5.16
CA ALA A 141 17.80 -2.01 -4.30
C ALA A 141 17.67 -0.71 -5.11
N ALA A 142 18.62 -0.41 -5.99
CA ALA A 142 18.59 0.75 -6.88
C ALA A 142 17.37 0.73 -7.81
N ASN A 143 17.09 -0.40 -8.48
CA ASN A 143 15.91 -0.51 -9.35
C ASN A 143 14.59 -0.35 -8.56
N SER A 144 14.53 -0.87 -7.33
CA SER A 144 13.37 -0.71 -6.46
C SER A 144 13.17 0.75 -6.03
N ALA A 145 14.25 1.45 -5.66
CA ALA A 145 14.21 2.87 -5.31
C ALA A 145 13.77 3.72 -6.51
N GLN A 146 14.34 3.48 -7.70
CA GLN A 146 13.90 4.13 -8.93
C GLN A 146 12.41 3.91 -9.19
N HIS A 147 11.92 2.67 -9.14
CA HIS A 147 10.51 2.38 -9.39
C HIS A 147 9.59 3.09 -8.38
N THR A 148 10.01 3.15 -7.11
CA THR A 148 9.29 3.86 -6.06
C THR A 148 9.21 5.36 -6.35
N ALA A 149 10.32 5.96 -6.79
CA ALA A 149 10.38 7.38 -7.15
C ALA A 149 9.55 7.70 -8.40
N ASP A 150 9.64 6.87 -9.45
CA ASP A 150 8.83 7.04 -10.67
C ASP A 150 7.33 6.95 -10.35
N LYS A 151 6.92 5.98 -9.51
CA LYS A 151 5.53 5.88 -9.05
C LYS A 151 5.10 7.12 -8.26
N LEU A 152 5.96 7.60 -7.36
CA LEU A 152 5.67 8.79 -6.56
C LEU A 152 5.43 10.02 -7.44
N GLY A 153 6.20 10.19 -8.52
CA GLY A 153 5.99 11.25 -9.49
C GLY A 153 4.63 11.15 -10.21
N VAL A 154 4.24 9.95 -10.64
CA VAL A 154 2.91 9.73 -11.25
C VAL A 154 1.79 10.05 -10.26
N ASP A 155 1.89 9.55 -9.03
CA ASP A 155 0.88 9.80 -8.00
C ASP A 155 0.76 11.32 -7.71
N ALA A 156 1.86 12.08 -7.73
CA ALA A 156 1.86 13.54 -7.55
C ALA A 156 1.19 14.28 -8.72
N GLU A 157 1.45 13.88 -9.97
CA GLU A 157 0.75 14.43 -11.15
C GLU A 157 -0.76 14.13 -11.12
N GLU A 158 -1.14 12.92 -10.68
CA GLU A 158 -2.54 12.54 -10.51
C GLU A 158 -3.22 13.39 -9.43
N PHE A 159 -2.54 13.64 -8.31
CA PHE A 159 -3.04 14.52 -7.25
C PHE A 159 -3.15 15.98 -7.72
N GLU A 160 -2.16 16.50 -8.44
CA GLU A 160 -2.23 17.83 -9.03
C GLU A 160 -3.44 17.96 -9.97
N ALA A 161 -3.68 16.97 -10.84
CA ALA A 161 -4.85 16.93 -11.70
C ALA A 161 -6.17 16.83 -10.91
N TRP A 162 -6.16 16.11 -9.79
CA TRP A 162 -7.29 15.98 -8.86
C TRP A 162 -7.65 17.33 -8.21
N VAL A 163 -6.67 18.09 -7.71
CA VAL A 163 -6.88 19.46 -7.18
C VAL A 163 -7.42 20.40 -8.25
N ARG A 164 -6.88 20.30 -9.47
CA ARG A 164 -7.32 21.13 -10.61
C ARG A 164 -8.72 20.82 -11.10
N THR A 165 -9.27 19.66 -10.76
CA THR A 165 -10.56 19.19 -11.27
C THR A 165 -11.47 18.66 -10.16
N PRO A 166 -11.97 19.51 -9.25
CA PRO A 166 -12.83 19.06 -8.14
C PRO A 166 -14.11 18.35 -8.60
N ASP A 167 -14.62 18.65 -9.81
CA ASP A 167 -15.77 17.92 -10.38
C ASP A 167 -15.49 16.42 -10.60
N ARG A 168 -14.24 16.04 -10.90
CA ARG A 168 -13.86 14.62 -10.97
C ARG A 168 -13.88 13.98 -9.59
N ARG A 169 -13.48 14.72 -8.55
CA ARG A 169 -13.59 14.26 -7.16
C ARG A 169 -15.06 14.09 -6.77
N LEU A 170 -15.91 15.04 -7.11
CA LEU A 170 -17.35 14.94 -6.86
C LEU A 170 -17.96 13.72 -7.55
N ALA A 171 -17.60 13.45 -8.81
CA ALA A 171 -18.05 12.25 -9.52
C ALA A 171 -17.55 10.95 -8.87
N ALA A 172 -16.28 10.91 -8.44
CA ALA A 172 -15.72 9.76 -7.72
C ALA A 172 -16.45 9.52 -6.38
N LEU A 173 -16.75 10.57 -5.62
CA LEU A 173 -17.53 10.45 -4.38
C LEU A 173 -18.97 9.99 -4.62
N ASP A 174 -19.57 10.32 -5.77
CA ASP A 174 -20.87 9.80 -6.16
C ASP A 174 -20.81 8.28 -6.44
N ASP A 175 -19.76 7.82 -7.14
CA ASP A 175 -19.47 6.39 -7.35
C ASP A 175 -19.22 5.68 -6.01
N ASP A 176 -18.46 6.28 -5.09
CA ASP A 176 -18.20 5.72 -3.76
C ASP A 176 -19.48 5.65 -2.93
N ALA A 177 -20.34 6.68 -2.98
CA ALA A 177 -21.64 6.62 -2.34
C ALA A 177 -22.54 5.51 -2.93
N ASP A 178 -22.40 5.17 -4.22
CA ASP A 178 -23.07 4.02 -4.85
C ASP A 178 -22.53 2.70 -4.29
N ALA A 179 -21.21 2.59 -4.13
CA ALA A 179 -20.58 1.43 -3.51
C ALA A 179 -21.03 1.24 -2.05
N VAL A 180 -21.06 2.32 -1.25
CA VAL A 180 -21.53 2.27 0.14
C VAL A 180 -23.02 1.96 0.21
N ALA A 181 -23.84 2.48 -0.71
CA ALA A 181 -25.24 2.09 -0.81
C ALA A 181 -25.41 0.59 -1.05
N GLY A 182 -24.66 0.02 -1.99
CA GLY A 182 -24.63 -1.42 -2.24
C GLY A 182 -24.17 -2.22 -1.01
N PHE A 183 -23.19 -1.70 -0.25
CA PHE A 183 -22.71 -2.31 0.97
C PHE A 183 -23.78 -2.33 2.08
N VAL A 184 -24.46 -1.21 2.32
CA VAL A 184 -25.58 -1.09 3.28
C VAL A 184 -26.75 -2.01 2.89
N ASP A 185 -27.13 -2.01 1.60
CA ASP A 185 -28.19 -2.87 1.09
C ASP A 185 -27.81 -4.36 1.22
N GLY A 186 -26.54 -4.71 1.05
CA GLY A 186 -26.02 -6.06 1.28
C GLY A 186 -26.11 -6.51 2.75
N VAL A 187 -25.87 -5.60 3.70
CA VAL A 187 -26.09 -5.87 5.12
C VAL A 187 -27.59 -6.06 5.42
N ALA A 188 -28.45 -5.18 4.91
CA ALA A 188 -29.90 -5.32 5.07
C ALA A 188 -30.42 -6.65 4.50
N GLY A 189 -29.94 -7.05 3.32
CA GLY A 189 -30.28 -8.33 2.69
C GLY A 189 -29.81 -9.55 3.51
N THR A 190 -28.68 -9.43 4.22
CA THR A 190 -28.24 -10.47 5.16
C THR A 190 -29.26 -10.65 6.30
N PHE A 191 -29.82 -9.56 6.83
CA PHE A 191 -30.87 -9.62 7.85
C PHE A 191 -32.18 -10.18 7.31
N ASP A 192 -32.56 -9.86 6.08
CA ASP A 192 -33.75 -10.41 5.45
C ASP A 192 -33.64 -11.94 5.27
N ALA A 193 -32.48 -12.43 4.83
CA ALA A 193 -32.20 -13.86 4.74
C ALA A 193 -32.25 -14.57 6.11
N LEU A 194 -31.63 -13.98 7.14
CA LEU A 194 -31.69 -14.48 8.52
C LEU A 194 -33.14 -14.55 9.05
N ALA A 195 -33.98 -13.56 8.74
CA ALA A 195 -35.37 -13.52 9.15
C ALA A 195 -36.24 -14.54 8.41
N ALA A 196 -35.94 -14.81 7.14
CA ALA A 196 -36.59 -15.83 6.32
C ALA A 196 -36.14 -17.25 6.68
N GLY A 197 -35.01 -17.41 7.37
CA GLY A 197 -34.38 -18.71 7.60
C GLY A 197 -33.64 -19.24 6.35
N ASP A 198 -33.34 -18.36 5.40
CA ASP A 198 -32.65 -18.65 4.15
C ASP A 198 -31.12 -18.60 4.35
N VAL A 199 -30.65 -19.27 5.40
CA VAL A 199 -29.23 -19.46 5.70
C VAL A 199 -28.89 -20.93 5.44
N GLU A 200 -27.73 -21.19 4.85
CA GLU A 200 -27.26 -22.54 4.59
C GLU A 200 -27.22 -23.37 5.89
N ALA A 201 -27.60 -24.64 5.81
CA ALA A 201 -27.87 -25.46 6.99
C ALA A 201 -26.61 -25.76 7.84
N ASP A 202 -25.43 -25.61 7.27
CA ASP A 202 -24.12 -25.77 7.88
C ASP A 202 -23.52 -24.45 8.41
N VAL A 203 -24.15 -23.32 8.14
CA VAL A 203 -23.69 -22.00 8.59
C VAL A 203 -24.41 -21.61 9.89
N ASP A 204 -23.64 -21.23 10.91
CA ASP A 204 -24.18 -20.75 12.20
C ASP A 204 -24.88 -19.39 12.03
N PRO A 205 -26.22 -19.29 12.20
CA PRO A 205 -26.94 -18.03 12.05
C PRO A 205 -26.51 -16.96 13.06
N ALA A 206 -25.96 -17.35 14.22
CA ALA A 206 -25.41 -16.41 15.19
C ALA A 206 -24.10 -15.78 14.70
N ALA A 207 -23.25 -16.54 14.01
CA ALA A 207 -22.01 -16.05 13.41
C ALA A 207 -22.30 -15.11 12.23
N VAL A 208 -23.27 -15.45 11.37
CA VAL A 208 -23.71 -14.59 10.25
C VAL A 208 -24.27 -13.27 10.77
N ARG A 209 -25.09 -13.30 11.82
CA ARG A 209 -25.62 -12.09 12.45
C ARG A 209 -24.52 -11.22 13.04
N PHE A 210 -23.51 -11.83 13.67
CA PHE A 210 -22.37 -11.11 14.21
C PHE A 210 -21.52 -10.45 13.11
N ASP A 211 -21.19 -11.16 12.02
CA ASP A 211 -20.48 -10.54 10.88
C ASP A 211 -21.29 -9.39 10.25
N ALA A 212 -22.60 -9.53 10.12
CA ALA A 212 -23.47 -8.45 9.66
C ALA A 212 -23.44 -7.22 10.60
N ALA A 213 -23.26 -7.43 11.91
CA ALA A 213 -23.07 -6.35 12.88
C ALA A 213 -21.74 -5.63 12.68
N LEU A 214 -20.64 -6.37 12.52
CA LEU A 214 -19.33 -5.78 12.22
C LEU A 214 -19.40 -4.93 10.94
N ARG A 215 -19.96 -5.48 9.85
CA ARG A 215 -20.13 -4.76 8.59
C ARG A 215 -21.02 -3.53 8.72
N HIS A 216 -22.08 -3.59 9.51
CA HIS A 216 -22.93 -2.42 9.77
C HIS A 216 -22.18 -1.29 10.49
N ARG A 217 -21.32 -1.62 11.45
CA ARG A 217 -20.46 -0.62 12.11
C ARG A 217 -19.41 -0.04 11.16
N VAL A 218 -18.80 -0.86 10.31
CA VAL A 218 -17.90 -0.37 9.25
C VAL A 218 -18.64 0.53 8.25
N ALA A 219 -19.90 0.22 7.92
CA ALA A 219 -20.72 1.08 7.06
C ALA A 219 -20.92 2.48 7.65
N ARG A 220 -20.99 2.60 8.99
CA ARG A 220 -21.06 3.90 9.65
C ARG A 220 -19.79 4.72 9.40
N LEU A 221 -18.63 4.09 9.55
CA LEU A 221 -17.35 4.74 9.33
C LEU A 221 -17.16 5.15 7.86
N LEU A 222 -17.60 4.31 6.91
CA LEU A 222 -17.62 4.66 5.47
C LEU A 222 -18.47 5.91 5.21
N LEU A 223 -19.62 6.03 5.87
CA LEU A 223 -20.48 7.21 5.75
C LEU A 223 -19.86 8.45 6.38
N ASP A 224 -19.19 8.31 7.53
CA ASP A 224 -18.46 9.42 8.17
C ASP A 224 -17.30 9.92 7.30
N ASP A 225 -16.57 9.01 6.66
CA ASP A 225 -15.47 9.34 5.74
C ASP A 225 -15.98 10.11 4.52
N LEU A 226 -17.06 9.63 3.88
CA LEU A 226 -17.71 10.34 2.76
C LEU A 226 -18.25 11.71 3.17
N ARG A 227 -18.76 11.86 4.40
CA ARG A 227 -19.25 13.15 4.91
C ARG A 227 -18.13 14.14 5.10
N ALA A 228 -16.99 13.71 5.66
CA ALA A 228 -15.82 14.56 5.81
C ALA A 228 -15.31 15.05 4.44
N GLU A 229 -15.28 14.17 3.44
CA GLU A 229 -14.89 14.51 2.06
C GLU A 229 -15.87 15.51 1.40
N VAL A 230 -17.18 15.37 1.65
CA VAL A 230 -18.19 16.36 1.21
C VAL A 230 -18.02 17.69 1.93
N ASP A 231 -17.71 17.69 3.22
CA ASP A 231 -17.46 18.92 3.99
C ASP A 231 -16.21 19.66 3.49
N ASP A 232 -15.15 18.95 3.12
CA ASP A 232 -13.99 19.52 2.44
C ASP A 232 -14.36 20.16 1.10
N LEU A 233 -15.16 19.48 0.27
CA LEU A 233 -15.65 20.04 -0.99
C LEU A 233 -16.54 21.28 -0.80
N ARG A 234 -17.27 21.39 0.31
CA ARG A 234 -18.03 22.61 0.65
C ARG A 234 -17.14 23.74 1.08
N ALA A 235 -16.06 23.44 1.78
CA ALA A 235 -15.06 24.41 2.21
C ALA A 235 -14.14 24.84 1.05
N TRP A 236 -14.19 24.12 -0.09
CA TRP A 236 -13.42 24.42 -1.29
C TRP A 236 -13.77 25.82 -1.84
N PRO A 237 -12.79 26.74 -1.91
CA PRO A 237 -13.04 28.11 -2.34
C PRO A 237 -13.24 28.20 -3.85
N ASP A 238 -14.07 29.17 -4.27
CA ASP A 238 -14.13 29.58 -5.68
C ASP A 238 -12.73 30.00 -6.16
N PRO A 239 -12.27 29.54 -7.34
CA PRO A 239 -10.93 29.86 -7.82
C PRO A 239 -10.79 31.35 -8.14
N GLY A 240 -9.76 31.97 -7.56
CA GLY A 240 -9.28 33.30 -7.88
C GLY A 240 -8.56 33.35 -9.24
N PRO A 241 -8.18 34.56 -9.69
CA PRO A 241 -7.56 34.75 -11.01
C PRO A 241 -6.19 34.10 -11.18
N ASP A 242 -5.49 33.87 -10.07
CA ASP A 242 -4.13 33.29 -10.03
C ASP A 242 -4.12 31.87 -9.45
N ASP A 243 -5.29 31.34 -9.10
CA ASP A 243 -5.41 30.03 -8.49
C ASP A 243 -5.41 28.91 -9.55
N ALA A 244 -4.73 27.81 -9.25
CA ALA A 244 -4.66 26.67 -10.15
C ALA A 244 -5.78 25.64 -9.94
N HIS A 245 -6.45 25.64 -8.78
CA HIS A 245 -7.53 24.70 -8.48
C HIS A 245 -8.80 25.01 -9.29
N GLY A 246 -9.63 23.99 -9.49
CA GLY A 246 -10.93 24.15 -10.16
C GLY A 246 -12.02 24.64 -9.22
N ALA A 247 -13.18 24.99 -9.79
CA ALA A 247 -14.40 25.19 -9.02
C ALA A 247 -15.12 23.86 -8.78
N VAL A 248 -15.94 23.80 -7.74
CA VAL A 248 -16.82 22.66 -7.44
C VAL A 248 -18.21 22.92 -8.00
N ASP A 249 -18.81 21.93 -8.66
CA ASP A 249 -20.24 21.96 -8.99
C ASP A 249 -21.10 21.93 -7.71
N ALA A 250 -21.60 23.10 -7.33
CA ALA A 250 -22.43 23.28 -6.14
C ALA A 250 -23.78 22.55 -6.20
N GLU A 251 -24.36 22.35 -7.39
CA GLU A 251 -25.64 21.62 -7.54
C GLU A 251 -25.41 20.12 -7.35
N GLY A 252 -24.37 19.58 -8.00
CA GLY A 252 -23.97 18.19 -7.81
C GLY A 252 -23.58 17.88 -6.36
N LEU A 253 -22.85 18.78 -5.69
CA LEU A 253 -22.48 18.63 -4.28
C LEU A 253 -23.70 18.58 -3.35
N ALA A 254 -24.70 19.44 -3.59
CA ALA A 254 -25.94 19.43 -2.83
C ALA A 254 -26.74 18.13 -3.06
N ALA A 255 -26.77 17.63 -4.30
CA ALA A 255 -27.43 16.37 -4.62
C ALA A 255 -26.76 15.16 -3.93
N LEU A 256 -25.43 15.13 -3.91
CA LEU A 256 -24.66 14.10 -3.20
C LEU A 256 -24.94 14.15 -1.69
N ASP A 257 -25.02 15.34 -1.09
CA ASP A 257 -25.33 15.49 0.33
C ASP A 257 -26.71 14.96 0.72
N ASP A 258 -27.75 15.29 -0.06
CA ASP A 258 -29.11 14.78 0.13
C ASP A 258 -29.12 13.25 0.04
N ARG A 259 -28.33 12.70 -0.90
CA ARG A 259 -28.19 11.27 -1.10
C ARG A 259 -27.49 10.57 0.07
N LEU A 260 -26.41 11.13 0.60
CA LEU A 260 -25.75 10.63 1.81
C LEU A 260 -26.69 10.67 3.01
N THR A 261 -27.51 11.71 3.13
CA THR A 261 -28.56 11.79 4.17
C THR A 261 -29.55 10.63 4.07
N GLY A 262 -30.05 10.36 2.86
CA GLY A 262 -30.94 9.21 2.64
C GLY A 262 -30.26 7.86 2.87
N LEU A 263 -28.96 7.74 2.60
CA LEU A 263 -28.20 6.53 2.86
C LEU A 263 -27.98 6.30 4.37
N GLU A 264 -27.73 7.34 5.14
CA GLU A 264 -27.67 7.23 6.60
C GLU A 264 -29.02 6.84 7.21
N GLU A 265 -30.13 7.38 6.72
CA GLU A 265 -31.47 6.97 7.15
C GLU A 265 -31.70 5.47 6.89
N ARG A 266 -31.28 4.98 5.71
CA ARG A 266 -31.30 3.55 5.40
C ARG A 266 -30.42 2.75 6.35
N TRP A 267 -29.19 3.17 6.59
CA TRP A 267 -28.27 2.53 7.53
C TRP A 267 -28.85 2.45 8.95
N ARG A 268 -29.41 3.55 9.49
CA ARG A 268 -30.08 3.58 10.81
C ARG A 268 -31.28 2.65 10.86
N SER A 269 -32.02 2.49 9.77
CA SER A 269 -33.18 1.59 9.74
C SER A 269 -32.82 0.10 9.94
N ILE A 270 -31.54 -0.26 9.81
CA ILE A 270 -31.05 -1.61 10.08
C ILE A 270 -30.87 -1.84 11.59
N ASP A 271 -30.66 -0.79 12.40
CA ASP A 271 -30.40 -0.89 13.85
C ASP A 271 -31.45 -1.74 14.59
N ASP A 272 -32.73 -1.49 14.29
CA ASP A 272 -33.87 -2.21 14.89
C ASP A 272 -33.84 -3.72 14.60
N ARG A 273 -33.14 -4.15 13.53
CA ARG A 273 -33.05 -5.56 13.12
C ARG A 273 -32.04 -6.35 13.94
N PHE A 274 -31.10 -5.68 14.61
CA PHE A 274 -30.16 -6.34 15.53
C PHE A 274 -30.85 -6.80 16.81
N ASP A 275 -31.91 -6.11 17.23
CA ASP A 275 -32.71 -6.39 18.42
C ASP A 275 -33.88 -7.36 18.18
N GLY A 276 -34.27 -7.61 16.93
CA GLY A 276 -35.43 -8.43 16.56
C GLY A 276 -35.15 -9.94 16.50
N GLY A 277 -35.90 -10.75 17.26
CA GLY A 277 -35.91 -12.23 17.19
C GLY A 277 -35.40 -12.92 18.45
N PRO A 278 -34.94 -14.20 18.42
CA PRO A 278 -34.21 -14.84 19.52
C PRO A 278 -32.81 -14.20 19.70
N ALA A 279 -32.79 -12.87 19.87
CA ALA A 279 -31.65 -11.98 19.89
C ALA A 279 -30.74 -12.16 21.13
N ALA A 280 -31.21 -12.88 22.16
CA ALA A 280 -30.41 -13.14 23.35
C ALA A 280 -29.21 -14.05 23.04
N ALA A 281 -29.39 -15.13 22.28
CA ALA A 281 -28.38 -16.18 22.18
C ALA A 281 -27.11 -15.78 21.41
N TRP A 282 -27.21 -14.90 20.42
CA TRP A 282 -26.02 -14.44 19.67
C TRP A 282 -25.25 -13.37 20.46
N ARG A 283 -25.96 -12.47 21.16
CA ARG A 283 -25.34 -11.46 22.01
C ARG A 283 -24.64 -12.07 23.22
N ASP A 284 -25.20 -13.13 23.78
CA ASP A 284 -24.53 -13.89 24.84
C ASP A 284 -23.18 -14.47 24.37
N ARG A 285 -23.04 -14.78 23.08
CA ARG A 285 -21.81 -15.35 22.50
C ARG A 285 -20.84 -14.31 21.98
N TYR A 286 -21.33 -13.24 21.37
CA TYR A 286 -20.52 -12.28 20.59
C TYR A 286 -20.65 -10.83 21.06
N GLY A 287 -21.48 -10.53 22.07
CA GLY A 287 -21.74 -9.17 22.53
C GLY A 287 -20.48 -8.46 23.03
N ASP A 288 -19.67 -9.13 23.85
CA ASP A 288 -18.40 -8.58 24.34
C ASP A 288 -17.42 -8.33 23.19
N ARG A 289 -17.29 -9.29 22.25
CA ARG A 289 -16.42 -9.16 21.07
C ARG A 289 -16.87 -8.02 20.15
N LEU A 290 -18.19 -7.80 20.01
CA LEU A 290 -18.73 -6.67 19.26
C LEU A 290 -18.44 -5.34 19.94
N ALA A 291 -18.57 -5.27 21.27
CA ALA A 291 -18.24 -4.07 22.03
C ALA A 291 -16.74 -3.73 21.94
N ASP A 292 -15.86 -4.74 21.99
CA ASP A 292 -14.42 -4.57 21.81
C ASP A 292 -14.09 -4.05 20.40
N PHE A 293 -14.77 -4.58 19.37
CA PHE A 293 -14.63 -4.07 18.00
C PHE A 293 -15.08 -2.63 17.88
N GLU A 294 -16.23 -2.27 18.45
CA GLU A 294 -16.77 -0.90 18.44
C GLU A 294 -15.79 0.07 19.12
N ALA A 295 -15.23 -0.31 20.26
CA ALA A 295 -14.23 0.50 20.96
C ALA A 295 -12.93 0.66 20.16
N ALA A 296 -12.49 -0.38 19.44
CA ALA A 296 -11.34 -0.28 18.55
C ALA A 296 -11.64 0.59 17.32
N LEU A 297 -12.88 0.55 16.82
CA LEU A 297 -13.31 1.35 15.68
C LEU A 297 -13.36 2.85 16.00
N ASP A 298 -13.65 3.22 17.25
CA ASP A 298 -13.69 4.62 17.71
C ASP A 298 -12.32 5.35 17.59
N ASP A 299 -11.22 4.60 17.50
CA ASP A 299 -9.87 5.16 17.26
C ASP A 299 -9.63 5.53 15.78
N HIS A 300 -10.57 5.20 14.89
CA HIS A 300 -10.52 5.52 13.47
C HIS A 300 -11.52 6.64 13.15
N ALA A 301 -11.01 7.85 12.89
CA ALA A 301 -11.78 8.99 12.42
C ALA A 301 -11.41 9.34 10.97
N PRO A 302 -12.30 10.01 10.21
CA PRO A 302 -11.95 10.55 8.90
C PRO A 302 -10.78 11.55 8.96
N PRO A 303 -9.91 11.58 7.94
CA PRO A 303 -9.80 10.59 6.86
C PRO A 303 -9.32 9.22 7.37
N VAL A 304 -9.98 8.14 6.92
CA VAL A 304 -9.82 6.80 7.52
C VAL A 304 -8.69 5.99 6.88
N ASP A 305 -7.78 5.41 7.69
CA ASP A 305 -6.86 4.35 7.24
C ASP A 305 -7.63 3.03 7.03
N TRP A 306 -8.15 2.85 5.81
CA TRP A 306 -8.92 1.66 5.43
C TRP A 306 -8.13 0.36 5.51
N ARG A 307 -6.80 0.37 5.37
CA ARG A 307 -5.99 -0.85 5.52
C ARG A 307 -5.99 -1.32 6.97
N ALA A 308 -5.91 -0.38 7.92
CA ALA A 308 -6.00 -0.70 9.34
C ALA A 308 -7.39 -1.24 9.68
N VAL A 309 -8.46 -0.61 9.17
CA VAL A 309 -9.85 -1.07 9.39
C VAL A 309 -10.11 -2.44 8.76
N GLU A 310 -9.62 -2.71 7.55
CA GLU A 310 -9.73 -4.04 6.91
C GLU A 310 -9.03 -5.13 7.73
N SER A 311 -7.85 -4.83 8.25
CA SER A 311 -7.08 -5.73 9.11
C SER A 311 -7.82 -5.99 10.43
N LEU A 312 -8.36 -4.94 11.05
CA LEU A 312 -9.18 -5.01 12.26
C LEU A 312 -10.45 -5.84 12.02
N LEU A 313 -11.19 -5.58 10.95
CA LEU A 313 -12.37 -6.37 10.58
C LEU A 313 -12.02 -7.85 10.38
N GLY A 314 -10.88 -8.14 9.76
CA GLY A 314 -10.36 -9.50 9.59
C GLY A 314 -10.12 -10.23 10.91
N GLU A 315 -9.54 -9.55 11.90
CA GLU A 315 -9.32 -10.10 13.25
C GLU A 315 -10.63 -10.42 14.00
N TYR A 316 -11.66 -9.60 13.78
CA TYR A 316 -12.93 -9.73 14.48
C TYR A 316 -13.95 -10.63 13.77
N ARG A 317 -13.73 -11.01 12.51
CA ARG A 317 -14.62 -11.94 11.82
C ARG A 317 -14.66 -13.32 12.50
N PRO A 318 -15.81 -14.00 12.49
CA PRO A 318 -15.88 -15.39 12.94
C PRO A 318 -15.04 -16.26 12.00
N GLU A 319 -14.28 -17.21 12.55
CA GLU A 319 -13.64 -18.24 11.74
C GLU A 319 -14.75 -19.02 11.03
N THR A 320 -14.82 -18.89 9.72
CA THR A 320 -15.50 -19.91 8.91
C THR A 320 -14.63 -21.15 9.01
N GLU A 321 -15.15 -22.21 9.61
CA GLU A 321 -14.56 -23.55 9.44
C GLU A 321 -14.62 -23.87 7.94
N SER A 322 -13.59 -23.45 7.20
CA SER A 322 -13.34 -23.94 5.86
C SER A 322 -13.16 -25.44 6.01
N ALA A 323 -14.13 -26.20 5.51
CA ALA A 323 -14.05 -27.64 5.39
C ALA A 323 -12.92 -28.02 4.42
N GLU A 324 -11.68 -28.00 4.91
CA GLU A 324 -10.53 -28.66 4.30
C GLU A 324 -9.90 -29.61 5.31
N SER A 325 -10.50 -30.80 5.39
CA SER A 325 -9.82 -32.03 5.79
C SER A 325 -10.61 -33.22 5.24
N ALA A 326 -10.34 -33.57 3.97
CA ALA A 326 -10.48 -34.92 3.42
C ALA A 326 -9.60 -35.08 2.19
#